data_AF-A0A8J7PAY2-F1
#
_entry.id   AF-A0A8J7PAY2-F1
#
_cell.length_a   1.000
_cell.length_b   1.000
_cell.length_c   1.000
_cell.angle_alpha   90.00
_cell.angle_beta   90.00
_cell.angle_gamma   90.00
#
_symmetry.space_group_name_H-M   'P 1'
#
loop_
_entity.id
_entity.type
_entity.pdbx_description
1 polymer ?
#
loop_
_entity_poly.entity_id
_entity_poly.type
_entity_poly.pdbx_seq_one_letter_code
_entity_poly.pdbx_strand_id
1 'polypeptide(L)'
;MKQALNRPIARNPRHHKQWQHLGLFALLFSAFNALMLPLAQGETLQGGIEEQVQLPYINLQAMVPQLDHDGLSFKENCIEFDPSKLYLQKQNGRFYIFGSVGEKPTWLLDFGDKGEAAEQALMTIKGYGFNKYCRCGKSNSMKYFLINNQAPQGIPESLLKEMKVPEDSLPVYIGEVKAEKVQNSWKVVQGQSGEEWMLDFGSDESAARQAVEIIKHYGFSKQVFIGRPGAPLQFFRK
;
A
#
# COMPACT_ATOMS: atom_id res chain seq x y z
N MET A 1 -41.36 -48.71 -1.14
CA MET A 1 -41.74 -47.77 -0.06
C MET A 1 -41.04 -46.43 -0.38
N LYS A 2 -41.58 -45.58 -1.27
CA LYS A 2 -42.48 -44.43 -0.99
C LYS A 2 -42.18 -43.72 0.35
N GLN A 3 -41.43 -42.62 0.34
CA GLN A 3 -41.99 -41.25 0.34
C GLN A 3 -40.89 -40.18 0.43
N ALA A 4 -40.94 -39.24 -0.52
CA ALA A 4 -40.27 -37.96 -0.48
C ALA A 4 -41.10 -36.96 0.35
N LEU A 5 -40.45 -36.06 1.07
CA LEU A 5 -41.09 -34.86 1.63
C LEU A 5 -40.29 -33.61 1.23
N ASN A 6 -40.78 -33.02 0.14
CA ASN A 6 -40.64 -31.60 -0.21
C ASN A 6 -41.12 -30.71 0.96
N ARG A 7 -40.45 -29.60 1.19
CA ARG A 7 -41.09 -28.39 1.76
C ARG A 7 -40.78 -27.16 0.90
N PRO A 8 -41.75 -26.23 0.76
CA PRO A 8 -41.78 -25.28 -0.35
C PRO A 8 -41.21 -23.90 0.01
N ILE A 9 -40.71 -23.26 -1.05
CA ILE A 9 -40.33 -21.85 -1.16
C ILE A 9 -41.58 -20.98 -0.99
N ALA A 10 -41.59 -20.09 0.01
CA ALA A 10 -42.62 -19.07 0.16
C ALA A 10 -42.18 -17.77 -0.57
N ARG A 11 -42.83 -17.49 -1.70
CA ARG A 11 -42.91 -16.15 -2.32
C ARG A 11 -44.03 -15.37 -1.62
N ASN A 12 -43.75 -14.14 -1.21
CA ASN A 12 -44.79 -13.19 -0.77
C ASN A 12 -44.88 -12.02 -1.78
N PRO A 13 -46.01 -11.82 -2.47
CA PRO A 13 -46.22 -10.66 -3.32
C PRO A 13 -47.29 -9.68 -2.78
N ARG A 14 -47.16 -8.42 -3.24
CA ARG A 14 -48.10 -7.27 -3.14
C ARG A 14 -48.02 -6.51 -1.78
N HIS A 15 -48.01 -5.17 -1.70
CA HIS A 15 -48.83 -4.20 -2.42
C HIS A 15 -48.17 -2.80 -2.54
N HIS A 16 -48.62 -2.07 -3.57
CA HIS A 16 -48.40 -0.65 -3.90
C HIS A 16 -48.50 0.36 -2.75
N LYS A 17 -47.66 1.40 -2.81
CA LYS A 17 -48.13 2.79 -2.66
C LYS A 17 -47.22 3.79 -3.37
N GLN A 18 -47.75 4.29 -4.48
CA GLN A 18 -47.34 5.43 -5.27
C GLN A 18 -47.63 6.72 -4.48
N TRP A 19 -46.67 7.63 -4.39
CA TRP A 19 -46.90 9.04 -4.06
C TRP A 19 -46.14 9.90 -5.05
N GLN A 20 -46.89 10.57 -5.91
CA GLN A 20 -46.47 11.69 -6.74
C GLN A 20 -46.79 12.99 -5.99
N HIS A 21 -45.85 13.92 -5.91
CA HIS A 21 -46.06 15.39 -5.89
C HIS A 21 -44.75 15.99 -6.46
N LEU A 22 -44.67 16.49 -7.70
CA LEU A 22 -45.12 17.79 -8.25
C LEU A 22 -44.61 19.03 -7.49
N GLY A 23 -43.85 19.86 -8.20
CA GLY A 23 -43.37 21.19 -7.80
C GLY A 23 -41.96 21.46 -8.35
N LEU A 24 -41.78 21.69 -9.66
CA LEU A 24 -41.77 23.03 -10.28
C LEU A 24 -40.98 24.07 -9.46
N PHE A 25 -39.81 24.48 -9.92
CA PHE A 25 -39.49 25.92 -10.02
C PHE A 25 -38.42 26.13 -11.10
N ALA A 26 -38.85 26.78 -12.18
CA ALA A 26 -38.02 27.25 -13.26
C ALA A 26 -37.35 28.58 -12.90
N LEU A 27 -36.17 28.77 -13.49
CA LEU A 27 -35.53 30.03 -13.94
C LEU A 27 -36.31 31.32 -13.69
N LEU A 28 -35.65 32.37 -13.21
CA LEU A 28 -35.84 33.76 -13.68
C LEU A 28 -34.68 34.67 -13.18
N PHE A 29 -33.98 35.29 -14.14
CA PHE A 29 -33.59 36.74 -14.21
C PHE A 29 -32.70 37.30 -13.07
N SER A 30 -31.75 38.21 -13.27
CA SER A 30 -31.32 39.02 -14.39
C SER A 30 -29.99 39.71 -14.03
N ALA A 31 -29.31 40.18 -15.07
CA ALA A 31 -28.21 41.13 -15.03
C ALA A 31 -28.31 42.19 -13.94
N PHE A 32 -27.21 42.44 -13.23
CA PHE A 32 -27.02 43.69 -12.50
C PHE A 32 -26.07 44.59 -13.27
N ASN A 33 -26.58 45.79 -13.50
CA ASN A 33 -26.05 46.86 -14.32
C ASN A 33 -24.66 47.32 -13.92
N ALA A 34 -23.95 47.78 -14.95
CA ALA A 34 -22.86 48.73 -14.85
C ALA A 34 -23.25 49.95 -14.01
N LEU A 35 -22.46 50.22 -12.97
CA LEU A 35 -22.39 51.53 -12.33
C LEU A 35 -21.01 52.10 -12.66
N MET A 36 -21.00 52.92 -13.70
CA MET A 36 -19.99 53.95 -13.96
C MET A 36 -20.00 54.95 -12.80
N LEU A 37 -18.81 55.27 -12.27
CA LEU A 37 -18.50 56.46 -11.46
C LEU A 37 -16.97 56.57 -11.33
N PRO A 38 -16.43 57.78 -11.13
CA PRO A 38 -16.05 58.75 -12.15
C PRO A 38 -14.55 58.70 -12.49
N LEU A 39 -14.20 59.34 -13.60
CA LEU A 39 -12.82 59.63 -14.01
C LEU A 39 -12.06 60.34 -12.88
N ALA A 40 -11.10 59.64 -12.28
CA ALA A 40 -10.04 60.28 -11.52
C ALA A 40 -9.16 61.06 -12.51
N GLN A 41 -9.11 62.38 -12.34
CA GLN A 41 -8.21 63.25 -13.08
C GLN A 41 -6.77 62.89 -12.66
N GLY A 42 -6.01 62.28 -13.58
CA GLY A 42 -4.58 62.10 -13.41
C GLY A 42 -3.88 63.44 -13.56
N GLU A 43 -3.34 63.98 -12.47
CA GLU A 43 -2.27 64.96 -12.54
C GLU A 43 -1.03 64.26 -13.07
N THR A 44 -0.48 64.75 -14.18
CA THR A 44 0.78 64.28 -14.74
C THR A 44 1.92 64.68 -13.81
N LEU A 45 2.41 63.74 -13.01
CA LEU A 45 3.77 63.80 -12.47
C LEU A 45 4.68 63.02 -13.40
N GLN A 46 5.47 63.76 -14.17
CA GLN A 46 6.57 63.23 -14.98
C GLN A 46 7.62 62.58 -14.08
N GLY A 47 8.07 61.39 -14.46
CA GLY A 47 9.36 60.85 -14.06
C GLY A 47 9.32 59.71 -13.04
N GLY A 48 9.03 58.51 -13.53
CA GLY A 48 9.28 57.27 -12.80
C GLY A 48 9.25 56.10 -13.78
N ILE A 49 10.40 55.48 -14.02
CA ILE A 49 10.46 54.17 -14.70
C ILE A 49 9.79 53.16 -13.76
N GLU A 50 8.54 52.81 -14.02
CA GLU A 50 7.90 51.66 -13.38
C GLU A 50 8.54 50.39 -13.94
N GLU A 51 9.59 49.91 -13.27
CA GLU A 51 10.07 48.55 -13.45
C GLU A 51 9.00 47.61 -12.89
N GLN A 52 8.19 47.04 -13.79
CA GLN A 52 7.23 46.01 -13.41
C GLN A 52 8.00 44.78 -12.92
N VAL A 53 8.05 44.61 -11.60
CA VAL A 53 8.61 43.41 -10.97
C VAL A 53 7.68 42.24 -11.32
N GLN A 54 8.04 41.52 -12.38
CA GLN A 54 7.36 40.28 -12.74
C GLN A 54 7.71 39.23 -11.69
N LEU A 55 6.77 38.98 -10.77
CA LEU A 55 6.91 37.90 -9.80
C LEU A 55 7.08 36.58 -10.55
N PRO A 56 8.09 35.77 -10.23
CA PRO A 56 8.26 34.47 -10.86
C PRO A 56 7.03 33.63 -10.56
N TYR A 57 6.36 33.17 -11.62
CA TYR A 57 5.26 32.23 -11.48
C TYR A 57 5.83 30.91 -11.00
N ILE A 58 5.55 30.52 -9.75
CA ILE A 58 5.98 29.24 -9.22
C ILE A 58 5.20 28.15 -9.94
N ASN A 59 5.92 27.30 -10.68
CA ASN A 59 5.31 26.11 -11.29
C ASN A 59 5.08 25.06 -10.19
N LEU A 60 3.89 25.10 -9.57
CA LEU A 60 3.47 24.16 -8.54
C LEU A 60 3.54 22.70 -9.02
N GLN A 61 3.29 22.44 -10.31
CA GLN A 61 3.37 21.09 -10.89
C GLN A 61 4.82 20.57 -10.97
N ALA A 62 5.82 21.45 -11.08
CA ALA A 62 7.23 21.09 -11.00
C ALA A 62 7.72 20.87 -9.55
N MET A 63 6.89 21.21 -8.56
CA MET A 63 7.16 21.02 -7.13
C MET A 63 6.40 19.83 -6.53
N VAL A 64 5.47 19.23 -7.27
CA VAL A 64 4.87 17.94 -6.87
C VAL A 64 5.93 16.87 -7.17
N PRO A 65 6.41 16.10 -6.17
CA PRO A 65 7.17 14.89 -6.45
C PRO A 65 6.36 14.11 -7.48
N GLN A 66 6.99 13.61 -8.55
CA GLN A 66 6.30 12.73 -9.47
C GLN A 66 5.90 11.48 -8.70
N LEU A 67 4.71 11.53 -8.12
CA LEU A 67 4.09 10.39 -7.48
C LEU A 67 4.05 9.30 -8.55
N ASP A 68 4.44 8.08 -8.19
CA ASP A 68 4.12 6.94 -9.04
C ASP A 68 2.60 6.84 -9.21
N HIS A 69 2.14 5.94 -10.08
CA HIS A 69 0.70 5.85 -10.35
C HIS A 69 -0.12 5.49 -9.09
N ASP A 70 0.54 5.04 -8.02
CA ASP A 70 -0.06 4.54 -6.79
C ASP A 70 0.01 5.56 -5.64
N GLY A 71 0.79 6.65 -5.75
CA GLY A 71 0.86 7.70 -4.74
C GLY A 71 2.07 7.60 -3.81
N LEU A 72 3.09 6.83 -4.17
CA LEU A 72 4.43 6.88 -3.56
C LEU A 72 5.32 7.89 -4.30
N SER A 73 6.24 8.52 -3.58
CA SER A 73 7.20 9.50 -4.12
C SER A 73 8.33 8.88 -4.96
N PHE A 74 8.30 7.56 -5.15
CA PHE A 74 9.33 6.79 -5.83
C PHE A 74 8.72 5.55 -6.49
N LYS A 75 9.40 5.02 -7.51
CA LYS A 75 9.00 3.77 -8.15
C LYS A 75 9.39 2.56 -7.29
N GLU A 76 8.42 1.72 -6.98
CA GLU A 76 8.66 0.46 -6.26
C GLU A 76 9.51 -0.54 -7.05
N ASN A 77 10.31 -1.34 -6.33
CA ASN A 77 11.06 -2.47 -6.89
C ASN A 77 10.28 -3.76 -6.63
N CYS A 78 9.42 -4.12 -7.58
CA CYS A 78 8.52 -5.27 -7.47
C CYS A 78 8.73 -6.28 -8.61
N ILE A 79 8.42 -7.54 -8.30
CA ILE A 79 8.27 -8.61 -9.27
C ILE A 79 6.89 -9.25 -9.12
N GLU A 80 6.22 -9.43 -10.25
CA GLU A 80 4.95 -10.16 -10.32
C GLU A 80 5.21 -11.64 -10.58
N PHE A 81 4.33 -12.48 -10.04
CA PHE A 81 4.42 -13.93 -10.20
C PHE A 81 3.05 -14.59 -10.04
N ASP A 82 2.93 -15.81 -10.56
CA ASP A 82 1.75 -16.66 -10.37
C ASP A 82 1.99 -17.59 -9.16
N PRO A 83 1.24 -17.43 -8.04
CA PRO A 83 1.45 -18.24 -6.84
C PRO A 83 1.22 -19.74 -7.08
N SER A 84 0.35 -20.11 -8.04
CA SER A 84 0.06 -21.51 -8.33
C SER A 84 1.27 -22.25 -8.94
N LYS A 85 2.14 -21.51 -9.64
CA LYS A 85 3.34 -22.02 -10.30
C LYS A 85 4.55 -22.08 -9.38
N LEU A 86 4.45 -21.59 -8.13
CA LEU A 86 5.56 -21.65 -7.20
C LEU A 86 5.81 -23.08 -6.71
N TYR A 87 7.09 -23.45 -6.62
CA TYR A 87 7.51 -24.73 -6.08
C TYR A 87 8.79 -24.60 -5.25
N LEU A 88 8.93 -25.49 -4.26
CA LEU A 88 10.11 -25.59 -3.42
C LEU A 88 11.13 -26.52 -4.08
N GLN A 89 12.41 -26.14 -4.07
CA GLN A 89 13.48 -27.00 -4.54
C GLN A 89 14.71 -26.89 -3.63
N LYS A 90 15.31 -28.04 -3.30
CA LYS A 90 16.61 -28.10 -2.63
C LYS A 90 17.73 -28.23 -3.66
N GLN A 91 18.71 -27.32 -3.65
CA GLN A 91 19.89 -27.34 -4.50
C GLN A 91 21.14 -27.03 -3.67
N ASN A 92 22.17 -27.88 -3.77
CA ASN A 92 23.44 -27.68 -3.06
C ASN A 92 23.28 -27.42 -1.54
N GLY A 93 22.37 -28.15 -0.89
CA GLY A 93 22.07 -27.99 0.54
C GLY A 93 21.17 -26.80 0.89
N ARG A 94 20.81 -25.95 -0.08
CA ARG A 94 19.98 -24.77 0.13
C ARG A 94 18.56 -24.98 -0.40
N PHE A 95 17.58 -24.38 0.24
CA PHE A 95 16.16 -24.43 -0.12
C PHE A 95 15.72 -23.12 -0.76
N TYR A 96 15.11 -23.23 -1.94
CA TYR A 96 14.65 -22.09 -2.73
C TYR A 96 13.18 -22.26 -3.08
N ILE A 97 12.43 -21.16 -3.03
CA ILE A 97 11.12 -21.09 -3.68
C ILE A 97 11.35 -20.53 -5.08
N PHE A 98 11.08 -21.34 -6.10
CA PHE A 98 11.14 -20.94 -7.50
C PHE A 98 9.79 -20.45 -7.99
N GLY A 99 9.82 -19.45 -8.85
CA GLY A 99 8.68 -19.00 -9.66
C GLY A 99 9.11 -18.68 -11.08
N SER A 100 8.13 -18.32 -11.91
CA SER A 100 8.39 -17.79 -13.25
C SER A 100 8.29 -16.28 -13.21
N VAL A 101 9.42 -15.60 -13.41
CA VAL A 101 9.47 -14.17 -13.74
C VAL A 101 9.90 -14.12 -15.21
N GLY A 102 8.95 -13.88 -16.11
CA GLY A 102 9.15 -14.08 -17.55
C GLY A 102 9.17 -15.55 -17.95
N GLU A 103 10.01 -15.91 -18.93
CA GLU A 103 9.99 -17.25 -19.55
C GLU A 103 10.81 -18.31 -18.79
N LYS A 104 11.75 -17.90 -17.93
CA LYS A 104 12.68 -18.81 -17.24
C LYS A 104 12.37 -18.92 -15.75
N PRO A 105 12.40 -20.13 -15.16
CA PRO A 105 12.32 -20.29 -13.72
C PRO A 105 13.45 -19.53 -13.03
N THR A 106 13.10 -18.70 -12.05
CA THR A 106 14.04 -17.96 -11.19
C THR A 106 13.66 -18.16 -9.74
N TRP A 107 14.64 -18.24 -8.84
CA TRP A 107 14.35 -18.31 -7.42
C TRP A 107 13.79 -16.97 -6.93
N LEU A 108 12.64 -17.00 -6.26
CA LEU A 108 11.96 -15.85 -5.67
C LEU A 108 12.53 -15.53 -4.28
N LEU A 109 12.77 -16.60 -3.50
CA LEU A 109 13.27 -16.55 -2.13
C LEU A 109 14.28 -17.69 -1.89
N ASP A 110 15.29 -17.39 -1.09
CA ASP A 110 16.34 -18.32 -0.65
C ASP A 110 16.28 -18.42 0.88
N PHE A 111 16.14 -19.66 1.37
CA PHE A 111 16.00 -19.99 2.78
C PHE A 111 17.27 -20.61 3.38
N GLY A 112 18.35 -20.73 2.60
CA GLY A 112 19.55 -21.43 3.04
C GLY A 112 19.21 -22.88 3.42
N ASP A 113 19.70 -23.34 4.55
CA ASP A 113 19.47 -24.70 5.06
C ASP A 113 18.10 -24.91 5.75
N LYS A 114 17.26 -23.87 5.82
CA LYS A 114 15.99 -23.87 6.57
C LYS A 114 14.81 -24.46 5.78
N GLY A 115 14.83 -25.77 5.53
CA GLY A 115 13.81 -26.47 4.74
C GLY A 115 12.38 -26.30 5.24
N GLU A 116 12.13 -26.52 6.53
CA GLU A 116 10.79 -26.38 7.13
C GLU A 116 10.23 -24.95 6.97
N ALA A 117 11.07 -23.93 7.20
CA ALA A 117 10.65 -22.55 7.04
C ALA A 117 10.35 -22.20 5.56
N ALA A 118 11.05 -22.84 4.62
CA ALA A 118 10.78 -22.69 3.19
C ALA A 118 9.44 -23.32 2.79
N GLU A 119 9.09 -24.48 3.36
CA GLU A 119 7.77 -25.11 3.19
C GLU A 119 6.65 -24.22 3.74
N GLN A 120 6.80 -23.74 4.98
CA GLN A 120 5.86 -22.83 5.63
C GLN A 120 5.68 -21.53 4.82
N ALA A 121 6.77 -20.98 4.29
CA ALA A 121 6.73 -19.81 3.44
C ALA A 121 5.97 -20.07 2.13
N LEU A 122 6.21 -21.21 1.47
CA LEU A 122 5.48 -21.58 0.26
C LEU A 122 3.98 -21.73 0.53
N MET A 123 3.61 -22.37 1.63
CA MET A 123 2.22 -22.49 2.07
C MET A 123 1.61 -21.12 2.37
N THR A 124 2.35 -20.23 3.04
CA THR A 124 1.90 -18.86 3.35
C THR A 124 1.65 -18.07 2.06
N ILE A 125 2.60 -18.07 1.13
CA ILE A 125 2.50 -17.34 -0.14
C ILE A 125 1.29 -17.82 -0.95
N LYS A 126 1.08 -19.15 -1.03
CA LYS A 126 -0.07 -19.73 -1.72
C LYS A 126 -1.39 -19.49 -0.99
N GLY A 127 -1.40 -19.61 0.34
CA GLY A 127 -2.59 -19.47 1.18
C GLY A 127 -3.13 -18.04 1.20
N TYR A 128 -2.25 -17.05 1.26
CA TYR A 128 -2.63 -15.64 1.09
C TYR A 128 -2.97 -15.28 -0.37
N GLY A 129 -2.42 -16.02 -1.34
CA GLY A 129 -2.56 -15.70 -2.76
C GLY A 129 -1.73 -14.49 -3.19
N PHE A 130 -0.54 -14.30 -2.60
CA PHE A 130 0.36 -13.23 -3.03
C PHE A 130 0.72 -13.41 -4.51
N ASN A 131 0.72 -12.31 -5.26
CA ASN A 131 1.09 -12.30 -6.68
C ASN A 131 2.10 -11.22 -7.05
N LYS A 132 2.55 -10.44 -6.06
CA LYS A 132 3.57 -9.41 -6.24
C LYS A 132 4.47 -9.38 -5.00
N TYR A 133 5.77 -9.36 -5.22
CA TYR A 133 6.80 -9.30 -4.19
C TYR A 133 7.68 -8.08 -4.43
N CYS A 134 7.78 -7.23 -3.42
CA CYS A 134 8.46 -5.96 -3.51
C CYS A 134 9.54 -5.83 -2.43
N ARG A 135 10.56 -5.02 -2.73
CA ARG A 135 11.72 -4.81 -1.86
C ARG A 135 12.08 -3.33 -1.78
N CYS A 136 12.48 -2.88 -0.59
CA CYS A 136 13.00 -1.52 -0.38
C CYS A 136 14.35 -1.57 0.36
N GLY A 137 15.28 -0.72 -0.07
CA GLY A 137 16.66 -0.63 0.42
C GLY A 137 17.66 -1.56 -0.29
N LYS A 138 18.94 -1.16 -0.27
CA LYS A 138 20.04 -1.85 -0.97
C LYS A 138 20.25 -3.31 -0.54
N SER A 139 19.92 -3.63 0.71
CA SER A 139 20.07 -4.98 1.28
C SER A 139 18.76 -5.76 1.36
N ASN A 140 17.71 -5.31 0.65
CA ASN A 140 16.35 -5.83 0.81
C ASN A 140 15.87 -5.76 2.28
N SER A 141 16.20 -4.64 2.94
CA SER A 141 15.91 -4.38 4.36
C SER A 141 14.42 -4.49 4.65
N MET A 142 13.56 -4.02 3.74
CA MET A 142 12.13 -4.29 3.77
C MET A 142 11.72 -5.19 2.62
N LYS A 143 10.90 -6.18 2.95
CA LYS A 143 10.26 -7.13 2.04
C LYS A 143 8.76 -7.08 2.29
N TYR A 144 7.96 -7.01 1.24
CA TYR A 144 6.51 -7.01 1.36
C TYR A 144 5.87 -7.67 0.15
N PHE A 145 4.67 -8.20 0.36
CA PHE A 145 3.89 -8.89 -0.66
C PHE A 145 2.57 -8.19 -0.82
N LEU A 146 2.04 -8.21 -2.05
CA LEU A 146 0.75 -7.65 -2.38
C LEU A 146 -0.12 -8.68 -3.09
N ILE A 147 -1.43 -8.43 -3.05
CA ILE A 147 -2.45 -9.18 -3.75
C ILE A 147 -3.15 -8.18 -4.68
N ASN A 148 -2.94 -8.28 -5.98
CA ASN A 148 -3.52 -7.36 -6.98
C ASN A 148 -3.24 -5.88 -6.64
N ASN A 149 -1.98 -5.55 -6.35
CA ASN A 149 -1.52 -4.22 -5.91
C ASN A 149 -2.14 -3.71 -4.60
N GLN A 150 -2.72 -4.60 -3.78
CA GLN A 150 -3.29 -4.24 -2.48
C GLN A 150 -2.57 -4.97 -1.33
N ALA A 151 -2.57 -4.30 -0.18
CA ALA A 151 -2.09 -4.89 1.06
C ALA A 151 -2.92 -6.13 1.44
N PRO A 152 -2.28 -7.23 1.87
CA PRO A 152 -3.00 -8.38 2.39
C PRO A 152 -3.85 -7.99 3.61
N GLN A 153 -5.06 -8.53 3.73
CA GLN A 153 -5.97 -8.24 4.86
C GLN A 153 -5.76 -9.18 6.07
N GLY A 154 -4.95 -10.22 5.91
CA GLY A 154 -4.91 -11.37 6.82
C GLY A 154 -5.74 -12.55 6.30
N ILE A 155 -5.45 -13.74 6.79
CA ILE A 155 -6.25 -14.95 6.55
C ILE A 155 -6.93 -15.37 7.87
N PRO A 156 -8.13 -15.98 7.80
CA PRO A 156 -8.80 -16.50 8.99
C PRO A 156 -7.90 -17.42 9.81
N GLU A 157 -7.91 -17.29 11.14
CA GLU A 157 -7.10 -18.10 12.05
C GLU A 157 -7.34 -19.61 11.88
N SER A 158 -8.57 -20.00 11.52
CA SER A 158 -8.91 -21.39 11.18
C SER A 158 -8.06 -21.92 10.02
N LEU A 159 -7.84 -21.12 8.97
CA LEU A 159 -7.01 -21.51 7.83
C LEU A 159 -5.53 -21.58 8.23
N LEU A 160 -5.05 -20.65 9.07
CA LEU A 160 -3.68 -20.73 9.62
C LEU A 160 -3.44 -22.03 10.38
N LYS A 161 -4.41 -22.41 11.22
CA LYS A 161 -4.36 -23.65 12.00
C LYS A 161 -4.38 -24.90 11.12
N GLU A 162 -5.18 -24.90 10.05
CA GLU A 162 -5.23 -25.99 9.07
C GLU A 162 -3.92 -26.11 8.28
N MET A 163 -3.33 -24.98 7.87
CA MET A 163 -2.02 -24.94 7.20
C MET A 163 -0.88 -25.34 8.13
N LYS A 164 -1.11 -25.38 9.46
CA LYS A 164 -0.08 -25.64 10.48
C LYS A 164 1.11 -24.69 10.37
N VAL A 165 0.87 -23.47 9.88
CA VAL A 165 1.89 -22.43 9.80
C VAL A 165 1.66 -21.47 10.96
N PRO A 166 2.54 -21.44 11.98
CA PRO A 166 2.42 -20.47 13.05
C PRO A 166 2.75 -19.07 12.50
N GLU A 167 1.73 -18.24 12.36
CA GLU A 167 1.90 -16.82 12.08
C GLU A 167 2.18 -16.10 13.40
N ASP A 168 3.39 -15.55 13.52
CA ASP A 168 3.69 -14.60 14.57
C ASP A 168 3.64 -13.18 14.01
N SER A 169 2.93 -12.28 14.68
CA SER A 169 2.80 -10.90 14.22
C SER A 169 3.01 -9.90 15.34
N LEU A 170 3.72 -8.81 15.01
CA LEU A 170 3.85 -7.62 15.85
C LEU A 170 2.93 -6.51 15.30
N PRO A 171 2.31 -5.69 16.18
CA PRO A 171 1.52 -4.56 15.74
C PRO A 171 2.38 -3.50 15.04
N VAL A 172 1.80 -2.81 14.07
CA VAL A 172 2.37 -1.61 13.45
C VAL A 172 1.44 -0.43 13.71
N TYR A 173 1.90 0.54 14.50
CA TYR A 173 1.19 1.76 14.83
C TYR A 173 1.45 2.81 13.74
N ILE A 174 0.72 2.73 12.63
CA ILE A 174 0.95 3.51 11.40
C ILE A 174 1.16 5.01 11.65
N GLY A 175 0.42 5.60 12.59
CA GLY A 175 0.53 7.02 12.96
C GLY A 175 1.85 7.41 13.62
N GLU A 176 2.57 6.44 14.18
CA GLU A 176 3.84 6.61 14.91
C GLU A 176 5.05 6.17 14.10
N VAL A 177 4.84 5.48 12.96
CA VAL A 177 5.92 5.00 12.09
C VAL A 177 6.71 6.17 11.50
N LYS A 178 8.02 6.18 11.77
CA LYS A 178 8.97 7.20 11.30
C LYS A 178 10.34 6.60 11.00
N ALA A 179 11.10 7.30 10.16
CA ALA A 179 12.50 6.99 9.91
C ALA A 179 13.34 7.80 10.89
N GLU A 180 14.23 7.13 11.62
CA GLU A 180 15.06 7.76 12.65
C GLU A 180 16.49 7.23 12.59
N LYS A 181 17.47 8.11 12.81
CA LYS A 181 18.87 7.73 12.87
C LYS A 181 19.21 7.33 14.30
N VAL A 182 19.44 6.03 14.53
CA VAL A 182 19.74 5.46 15.84
C VAL A 182 21.09 4.74 15.79
N GLN A 183 22.02 5.11 16.67
CA GLN A 183 23.36 4.50 16.77
C GLN A 183 24.07 4.38 15.40
N ASN A 184 24.09 5.45 14.61
CA ASN A 184 24.65 5.53 13.25
C ASN A 184 23.96 4.69 12.16
N SER A 185 22.82 4.08 12.44
CA SER A 185 21.99 3.43 11.42
C SER A 185 20.65 4.14 11.25
N TRP A 186 20.17 4.24 10.02
CA TRP A 186 18.82 4.63 9.68
C TRP A 186 17.88 3.46 9.91
N LYS A 187 16.88 3.66 10.76
CA LYS A 187 15.91 2.66 11.14
C LYS A 187 14.51 3.16 10.87
N VAL A 188 13.59 2.21 10.68
CA VAL A 188 12.15 2.49 10.82
C VAL A 188 11.75 2.07 12.21
N VAL A 189 11.20 3.02 12.95
CA VAL A 189 10.79 2.85 14.34
C VAL A 189 9.33 3.23 14.51
N GLN A 190 8.73 2.73 15.59
CA GLN A 190 7.43 3.16 16.10
C GLN A 190 7.52 3.46 17.60
N GLY A 191 6.45 3.97 18.19
CA GLY A 191 6.44 4.41 19.58
C GLY A 191 6.87 5.87 19.74
N GLN A 192 6.30 6.55 20.72
CA GLN A 192 6.62 7.95 21.04
C GLN A 192 8.12 8.15 21.38
N SER A 193 8.77 7.16 21.98
CA SER A 193 10.20 7.19 22.33
C SER A 193 11.13 6.71 21.21
N GLY A 194 10.62 6.18 20.10
CA GLY A 194 11.45 5.59 19.03
C GLY A 194 12.23 4.34 19.44
N GLU A 195 11.89 3.76 20.58
CA GLU A 195 12.59 2.60 21.17
C GLU A 195 12.18 1.28 20.51
N GLU A 196 11.04 1.24 19.81
CA GLU A 196 10.59 0.04 19.11
C GLU A 196 11.07 0.05 17.66
N TRP A 197 12.17 -0.67 17.42
CA TRP A 197 12.77 -0.80 16.09
C TRP A 197 12.07 -1.89 15.28
N MET A 198 11.67 -1.55 14.05
CA MET A 198 11.01 -2.48 13.13
C MET A 198 11.95 -2.97 12.04
N LEU A 199 12.75 -2.06 11.46
CA LEU A 199 13.62 -2.32 10.31
C LEU A 199 14.93 -1.52 10.41
N ASP A 200 16.00 -2.06 9.82
CA ASP A 200 17.32 -1.44 9.79
C ASP A 200 17.82 -1.29 8.33
N PHE A 201 18.21 -0.07 7.97
CA PHE A 201 18.66 0.31 6.63
C PHE A 201 20.14 0.73 6.59
N GLY A 202 20.88 0.60 7.70
CA GLY A 202 22.29 0.98 7.75
C GLY A 202 22.48 2.47 7.44
N SER A 203 23.33 2.79 6.47
CA SER A 203 23.55 4.17 6.03
C SER A 203 22.49 4.72 5.07
N ASP A 204 21.47 3.95 4.70
CA ASP A 204 20.51 4.29 3.65
C ASP A 204 19.28 5.05 4.19
N GLU A 205 19.45 6.35 4.43
CA GLU A 205 18.38 7.25 4.87
C GLU A 205 17.17 7.23 3.93
N SER A 206 17.43 7.32 2.63
CA SER A 206 16.39 7.41 1.61
C SER A 206 15.50 6.18 1.65
N ALA A 207 16.10 4.98 1.73
CA ALA A 207 15.33 3.75 1.83
C ALA A 207 14.52 3.64 3.12
N ALA A 208 15.05 4.12 4.25
CA ALA A 208 14.28 4.15 5.51
C ALA A 208 13.04 5.06 5.38
N ARG A 209 13.18 6.22 4.72
CA ARG A 209 12.05 7.14 4.45
C ARG A 209 11.04 6.53 3.47
N GLN A 210 11.51 5.87 2.42
CA GLN A 210 10.66 5.14 1.48
C GLN A 210 9.87 4.03 2.16
N ALA A 211 10.47 3.29 3.09
CA ALA A 211 9.79 2.26 3.85
C ALA A 211 8.66 2.81 4.75
N VAL A 212 8.86 3.98 5.37
CA VAL A 212 7.78 4.68 6.09
C VAL A 212 6.62 5.02 5.14
N GLU A 213 6.94 5.49 3.93
CA GLU A 213 5.94 5.82 2.93
C GLU A 213 5.16 4.59 2.47
N ILE A 214 5.83 3.47 2.20
CA ILE A 214 5.22 2.17 1.87
C ILE A 214 4.27 1.72 2.99
N ILE A 215 4.72 1.75 4.25
CA ILE A 215 3.92 1.31 5.40
C ILE A 215 2.63 2.15 5.51
N LYS A 216 2.74 3.47 5.34
CA LYS A 216 1.59 4.39 5.42
C LYS A 216 0.68 4.26 4.21
N HIS A 217 1.23 4.16 3.01
CA HIS A 217 0.50 4.05 1.75
C HIS A 217 -0.38 2.78 1.73
N TYR A 218 0.20 1.62 2.04
CA TYR A 218 -0.54 0.36 2.06
C TYR A 218 -1.35 0.13 3.33
N GLY A 219 -1.16 0.96 4.36
CA GLY A 219 -1.84 0.85 5.64
C GLY A 219 -1.48 -0.43 6.38
N PHE A 220 -0.20 -0.82 6.37
CA PHE A 220 0.26 -2.02 7.06
C PHE A 220 0.18 -1.84 8.58
N SER A 221 -0.71 -2.59 9.24
CA SER A 221 -0.91 -2.60 10.70
C SER A 221 -0.32 -3.82 11.41
N LYS A 222 0.31 -4.74 10.67
CA LYS A 222 1.01 -5.91 11.21
C LYS A 222 2.31 -6.18 10.45
N GLN A 223 3.36 -6.52 11.20
CA GLN A 223 4.58 -7.15 10.68
C GLN A 223 4.56 -8.62 11.07
N VAL A 224 4.68 -9.50 10.09
CA VAL A 224 4.49 -10.94 10.23
C VAL A 224 5.81 -11.67 10.03
N PHE A 225 6.05 -12.69 10.86
CA PHE A 225 7.25 -13.51 10.91
C PHE A 225 6.89 -14.98 10.79
N ILE A 226 7.49 -15.67 9.80
CA ILE A 226 7.32 -17.11 9.59
C ILE A 226 8.65 -17.82 9.85
N GLY A 227 8.60 -18.95 10.58
CA GLY A 227 9.77 -19.79 10.85
C GLY A 227 10.76 -19.20 11.86
N ARG A 228 10.29 -18.66 12.99
CA ARG A 228 11.16 -18.22 14.08
C ARG A 228 11.79 -19.41 14.84
N PRO A 229 13.03 -19.28 15.37
CA PRO A 229 13.87 -18.07 15.41
C PRO A 229 14.55 -17.73 14.07
N GLY A 230 14.83 -16.44 13.85
CA GLY A 230 15.50 -15.95 12.63
C GLY A 230 14.64 -15.92 11.37
N ALA A 231 13.31 -15.76 11.55
CA ALA A 231 12.25 -15.70 10.54
C ALA A 231 12.72 -15.38 9.12
N PRO A 232 12.98 -16.40 8.27
CA PRO A 232 13.50 -16.18 6.93
C PRO A 232 12.47 -15.55 5.98
N LEU A 233 11.17 -15.69 6.29
CA LEU A 233 10.11 -14.92 5.65
C LEU A 233 9.53 -13.91 6.64
N GLN A 234 9.56 -12.64 6.24
CA GLN A 234 8.92 -11.52 6.91
C GLN A 234 8.10 -10.75 5.88
N PHE A 235 6.91 -10.31 6.26
CA PHE A 235 6.05 -9.50 5.41
C PHE A 235 5.15 -8.59 6.24
N PHE A 236 4.37 -7.76 5.55
CA PHE A 236 3.45 -6.82 6.17
C PHE A 236 2.03 -7.03 5.66
N ARG A 237 1.05 -6.79 6.52
CA ARG A 237 -0.38 -6.86 6.19
C ARG A 237 -1.19 -5.86 7.01
N LYS A 238 -2.47 -5.69 6.69
CA LYS A 238 -3.43 -5.02 7.56
C LYS A 238 -3.74 -5.89 8.79
#